data_AF-A0A3D6DJ22-F1
#
_entry.id   AF-A0A3D6DJ22-F1
#
_cell.length_a   1.000
_cell.length_b   1.000
_cell.length_c   1.000
_cell.angle_alpha   90.00
_cell.angle_beta   90.00
_cell.angle_gamma   90.00
#
_symmetry.space_group_name_H-M   'P 1'
#
loop_
_entity.id
_entity.type
_entity.pdbx_description
1 polymer ?
#
loop_
_entity_poly.entity_id
_entity_poly.type
_entity_poly.pdbx_seq_one_letter_code
_entity_poly.pdbx_strand_id
1 'polypeptide(L)' 'LLSKFIGMLTDSRSFLSFPRHEYFRRLLCNMMGEDIENGLLPNDISFFGNVVENICYHNLKEFINYKK' A
#
# COMPACT_ATOMS: atom_id res chain seq x y z
N LEU A 1 5.06 10.99 -5.43
CA LEU A 1 5.83 9.81 -5.84
C LEU A 1 5.28 8.53 -5.21
N LEU A 2 5.09 8.48 -3.87
CA LEU A 2 4.56 7.30 -3.16
C LEU A 2 3.18 6.82 -3.68
N SER A 3 2.27 7.73 -4.02
CA SER A 3 0.94 7.38 -4.54
C SER A 3 0.93 6.56 -5.84
N LYS A 4 2.04 6.58 -6.61
CA LYS A 4 2.21 5.80 -7.84
C LYS A 4 2.98 4.48 -7.63
N PHE A 5 3.33 4.15 -6.39
CA PHE A 5 4.06 2.93 -6.08
C PHE A 5 3.21 1.70 -6.38
N ILE A 6 3.77 0.73 -7.10
CA ILE A 6 3.05 -0.48 -7.55
C ILE A 6 2.87 -1.54 -6.45
N GLY A 7 3.37 -1.29 -5.23
CA GLY A 7 3.16 -2.14 -4.07
C GLY A 7 4.31 -3.11 -3.78
N MET A 8 3.97 -4.21 -3.10
CA MET A 8 4.93 -5.19 -2.55
C MET A 8 4.85 -6.53 -3.29
N LEU A 9 5.95 -7.27 -3.33
CA LEU A 9 5.99 -8.66 -3.76
C LEU A 9 6.63 -9.55 -2.69
N THR A 10 6.22 -10.82 -2.59
CA THR A 10 6.80 -11.72 -1.58
C THR A 10 8.19 -12.22 -1.92
N ASP A 11 8.53 -12.28 -3.20
CA ASP A 11 9.74 -12.91 -3.76
C ASP A 11 10.05 -14.29 -3.14
N SER A 12 9.05 -15.17 -3.14
CA SER A 12 9.18 -16.48 -2.49
C SER A 12 8.49 -17.60 -3.21
N ARG A 13 9.05 -18.78 -2.99
CA ARG A 13 8.55 -20.06 -3.48
C ARG A 13 7.66 -20.79 -2.46
N SER A 14 7.50 -20.24 -1.26
CA SER A 14 6.63 -20.79 -0.20
C SER A 14 5.23 -20.20 -0.29
N PHE A 15 4.19 -21.04 -0.26
CA PHE A 15 2.80 -20.57 -0.14
C PHE A 15 2.52 -19.82 1.17
N LEU A 16 3.35 -20.02 2.21
CA LEU A 16 3.20 -19.36 3.49
C LEU A 16 3.79 -17.93 3.52
N SER A 17 4.27 -17.39 2.39
CA SER A 17 4.84 -16.05 2.35
C SER A 17 3.82 -14.91 2.20
N PHE A 18 2.56 -15.19 1.89
CA PHE A 18 1.55 -14.13 1.71
C PHE A 18 1.33 -13.19 2.92
N PRO A 19 1.52 -13.62 4.19
CA PRO A 19 1.53 -12.72 5.34
C PRO A 19 2.55 -11.58 5.24
N ARG A 20 3.58 -11.69 4.37
CA ARG A 20 4.49 -10.55 4.10
C ARG A 20 3.78 -9.34 3.50
N HIS A 21 2.70 -9.55 2.73
CA HIS A 21 1.87 -8.44 2.26
C HIS A 21 1.12 -7.78 3.41
N GLU A 22 0.63 -8.55 4.38
CA GLU A 22 -0.01 -7.99 5.56
C GLU A 22 0.99 -7.16 6.38
N TYR A 23 2.21 -7.68 6.58
CA TYR A 23 3.27 -6.94 7.26
C TYR A 23 3.59 -5.62 6.56
N PHE A 24 3.75 -5.64 5.24
CA PHE A 24 3.93 -4.43 4.44
C PHE A 24 2.77 -3.43 4.61
N ARG A 25 1.51 -3.89 4.57
CA ARG A 25 0.33 -3.04 4.76
C ARG A 25 0.32 -2.37 6.12
N ARG A 26 0.67 -3.10 7.18
CA ARG A 26 0.76 -2.55 8.55
C ARG A 26 1.83 -1.47 8.63
N LEU A 27 3.02 -1.71 8.07
CA LEU A 27 4.08 -0.71 8.04
C LEU A 27 3.68 0.55 7.26
N LEU A 28 3.06 0.38 6.08
CA LEU A 28 2.59 1.50 5.26
C LEU A 28 1.55 2.33 6.00
N CYS A 29 0.53 1.69 6.57
CA CYS A 29 -0.52 2.40 7.30
C CYS A 29 0.01 3.08 8.56
N ASN A 30 0.93 2.45 9.30
CA ASN A 30 1.54 3.06 10.49
C ASN A 30 2.35 4.30 10.13
N MET A 31 3.20 4.23 9.10
CA MET A 31 4.01 5.36 8.64
C MET A 31 3.12 6.54 8.24
N MET A 32 2.07 6.30 7.44
CA MET A 32 1.15 7.37 7.02
C MET A 32 0.31 7.91 8.18
N GLY A 33 -0.11 7.05 9.11
CA GLY A 33 -0.85 7.45 10.31
C GLY A 33 0.00 8.35 11.21
N GLU A 34 1.25 7.99 11.44
CA GLU A 34 2.20 8.77 12.23
C GLU A 34 2.48 10.14 11.59
N ASP A 35 2.63 10.21 10.28
CA ASP A 35 2.79 11.48 9.56
C ASP A 35 1.53 12.38 9.69
N ILE A 36 0.33 11.79 9.69
CA ILE A 36 -0.94 12.52 9.90
C ILE A 36 -1.04 13.01 11.35
N GLU A 37 -0.74 12.15 12.33
CA GLU A 37 -0.77 12.50 13.76
C GLU A 37 0.22 13.61 14.11
N ASN A 38 1.40 13.59 13.49
CA ASN A 38 2.42 14.63 13.64
C ASN A 38 2.12 15.92 12.84
N GLY A 39 1.01 15.96 12.08
CA GLY A 39 0.61 17.13 11.29
C GLY A 39 1.48 17.38 10.04
N LEU A 40 2.29 16.40 9.62
CA LEU A 40 3.07 16.45 8.39
C LEU A 40 2.20 16.23 7.16
N LEU A 41 1.11 15.47 7.33
CA LEU A 41 0.07 15.24 6.33
C LEU A 41 -1.29 15.73 6.83
N PRO A 42 -2.19 16.17 5.93
CA PRO A 42 -3.54 16.56 6.31
C PRO A 42 -4.32 15.35 6.86
N ASN A 43 -5.23 15.58 7.79
CA ASN A 43 -6.10 14.52 8.32
C ASN A 43 -7.28 14.22 7.36
N ASP A 44 -6.98 13.73 6.16
CA ASP A 44 -7.95 13.29 5.16
C ASP A 44 -7.88 11.76 4.99
N ILE A 45 -8.56 11.07 5.88
CA ILE A 45 -8.61 9.59 5.91
C ILE A 45 -9.16 9.02 4.60
N SER A 46 -10.13 9.69 3.97
CA SER A 46 -10.72 9.24 2.71
C SER A 46 -9.71 9.28 1.57
N PHE A 47 -8.95 10.37 1.47
CA PHE A 47 -7.88 10.49 0.48
C PHE A 47 -6.77 9.47 0.71
N PHE A 48 -6.25 9.37 1.94
CA PHE A 48 -5.15 8.46 2.24
C PHE A 48 -5.55 6.98 2.22
N GLY A 49 -6.80 6.65 2.56
CA GLY A 49 -7.37 5.32 2.37
C GLY A 49 -7.31 4.89 0.91
N ASN A 50 -7.76 5.75 -0.02
CA ASN A 50 -7.65 5.50 -1.46
C ASN A 50 -6.19 5.33 -1.91
N VAL A 51 -5.26 6.12 -1.37
CA VAL A 51 -3.82 5.97 -1.67
C VAL A 51 -3.30 4.61 -1.24
N VAL A 52 -3.66 4.14 -0.04
CA VAL A 52 -3.26 2.83 0.47
C VAL A 52 -3.84 1.71 -0.38
N GLU A 53 -5.13 1.77 -0.73
CA GLU A 53 -5.78 0.79 -1.62
C GLU A 53 -5.10 0.73 -2.99
N ASN A 54 -4.75 1.89 -3.54
CA ASN A 54 -4.04 1.99 -4.79
C ASN A 54 -2.67 1.30 -4.74
N ILE A 55 -1.87 1.59 -3.71
CA ILE A 55 -0.56 0.95 -3.50
C ILE A 55 -0.71 -0.56 -3.26
N CYS A 56 -1.75 -0.99 -2.56
CA CYS A 56 -1.92 -2.39 -2.19
C CYS A 56 -2.44 -3.28 -3.34
N TYR A 57 -3.04 -2.69 -4.38
CA TYR A 57 -3.63 -3.47 -5.47
C TYR A 57 -3.78 -2.71 -6.80
N HIS A 58 -4.46 -1.56 -6.81
CA HIS A 58 -4.91 -0.95 -8.08
C HIS A 58 -3.77 -0.46 -8.97
N ASN A 59 -2.71 0.10 -8.38
CA ASN A 59 -1.54 0.57 -9.12
C ASN A 59 -0.87 -0.58 -9.89
N LEU A 60 -0.69 -1.74 -9.26
CA LEU A 60 -0.14 -2.91 -9.93
C LEU A 60 -1.08 -3.37 -11.05
N LYS A 61 -2.37 -3.48 -10.75
CA LYS A 61 -3.39 -3.94 -11.70
C LYS A 61 -3.37 -3.09 -12.98
N GLU A 62 -3.28 -1.77 -12.83
CA GLU A 62 -3.17 -0.82 -13.94
C GLU A 62 -1.83 -0.97 -14.67
N PHE A 63 -0.71 -1.04 -13.93
CA PHE A 63 0.64 -1.15 -14.50
C PHE A 63 0.81 -2.38 -15.41
N ILE A 64 0.27 -3.54 -15.01
CA ILE A 64 0.34 -4.78 -15.81
C ILE A 64 -0.86 -4.98 -16.74
N ASN A 65 -1.75 -3.98 -16.86
CA ASN A 65 -2.99 -4.05 -17.66
C ASN A 65 -3.83 -5.32 -17.37
N TYR A 66 -3.88 -5.73 -16.10
CA TYR A 66 -4.57 -6.96 -15.72
C TYR A 66 -6.08 -6.80 -15.85
N LYS A 67 -6.65 -7.49 -16.84
CA LYS A 67 -8.10 -7.69 -17.02
C LYS A 67 -8.47 -9.01 -16.37
N LYS A 68 -9.34 -8.94 -15.38
CA LYS A 68 -9.88 -10.11 -14.69
C LYS A 68 -10.86 -10.85 -15.59
#